data_AF-A0A5T4G687-F1
#
_entry.id   AF-A0A5T4G687-F1
#
_cell.length_a   1.000
_cell.length_b   1.000
_cell.length_c   1.000
_cell.angle_alpha   90.00
_cell.angle_beta   90.00
_cell.angle_gamma   90.00
#
_symmetry.space_group_name_H-M   'P 1'
#
loop_
_entity.id
_entity.type
_entity.pdbx_description
1 polymer ?
#
loop_
_entity_poly.entity_id
_entity_poly.type
_entity_poly.pdbx_seq_one_letter_code
_entity_poly.pdbx_strand_id
1 'polypeptide(L)' 'ERTKAGLEAARARGRLGGRKPKLQKKDIREIRALLKDGSIPVSDVARRYGVSRTTIYNHVGVVSVQNSRGD' A
#
# COMPACT_ATOMS: atom_id res chain seq x y z
N GLU A 1 3.65 10.26 -35.88
CA GLU A 1 3.32 10.05 -34.45
C GLU A 1 3.29 8.56 -34.10
N ARG A 2 4.32 8.03 -33.41
CA ARG A 2 4.48 6.57 -33.17
C ARG A 2 4.44 6.16 -31.70
N THR A 3 4.17 7.08 -30.79
CA THR A 3 4.32 6.85 -29.34
C THR A 3 3.06 6.25 -28.69
N LYS A 4 1.86 6.62 -29.16
CA LYS A 4 0.59 6.12 -28.60
C LYS A 4 0.31 4.66 -28.97
N ALA A 5 0.51 4.28 -30.23
CA ALA A 5 0.24 2.93 -30.71
C ALA A 5 1.11 1.85 -30.03
N GLY A 6 2.37 2.17 -29.73
CA GLY A 6 3.26 1.27 -29.00
C GLY A 6 2.82 1.05 -27.54
N LEU A 7 2.31 2.11 -26.88
CA LEU A 7 1.79 2.04 -25.52
C LEU A 7 0.49 1.24 -25.44
N GLU A 8 -0.42 1.42 -26.40
CA GLU A 8 -1.65 0.63 -26.48
C GLU A 8 -1.37 -0.85 -26.76
N ALA A 9 -0.44 -1.16 -27.67
CA ALA A 9 0.00 -2.53 -27.93
C ALA A 9 0.68 -3.17 -26.71
N ALA A 10 1.36 -2.40 -25.86
CA ALA A 10 1.94 -2.88 -24.61
C ALA A 10 0.88 -3.13 -23.52
N ARG A 11 -0.13 -2.25 -23.42
CA ARG A 11 -1.30 -2.44 -22.54
C ARG A 11 -2.13 -3.66 -22.94
N ALA A 12 -2.38 -3.85 -24.24
CA ALA A 12 -3.09 -5.00 -24.78
C ALA A 12 -2.36 -6.33 -24.50
N ARG A 13 -1.02 -6.30 -24.44
CA ARG A 13 -0.18 -7.44 -24.02
C ARG A 13 -0.11 -7.64 -22.50
N GLY A 14 -0.96 -6.97 -21.72
CA GLY A 14 -1.07 -7.14 -20.27
C GLY A 14 0.06 -6.50 -19.46
N ARG A 15 0.95 -5.73 -20.08
CA ARG A 15 1.94 -4.94 -19.33
C ARG A 15 1.24 -3.68 -18.81
N LEU A 16 0.76 -3.73 -17.57
CA LEU A 16 0.40 -2.52 -16.83
C LEU A 16 1.66 -1.66 -16.68
N GLY A 17 1.86 -0.71 -17.60
CA GLY A 17 2.90 0.30 -17.50
C GLY A 17 2.61 1.22 -16.31
N GLY A 18 3.34 1.01 -15.22
CA GLY A 18 3.22 1.79 -14.00
C GLY A 18 4.23 1.35 -12.95
N ARG A 19 4.48 2.21 -11.95
CA ARG A 19 5.33 1.87 -10.80
C ARG A 19 4.68 0.70 -10.05
N LYS A 20 5.39 -0.42 -9.91
CA LYS A 20 4.92 -1.55 -9.09
C LYS A 20 4.54 -1.01 -7.70
N PRO A 21 3.34 -1.32 -7.18
CA PRO A 21 3.01 -0.93 -5.82
C PRO A 21 4.02 -1.56 -4.87
N LYS A 22 4.53 -0.78 -3.92
CA LYS A 22 5.49 -1.27 -2.91
C LYS A 22 4.89 -2.37 -2.02
N LEU A 23 3.56 -2.37 -1.89
CA LEU A 23 2.82 -3.38 -1.12
C LEU A 23 2.13 -4.35 -2.07
N GLN A 24 2.27 -5.63 -1.80
CA GLN A 24 1.47 -6.66 -2.44
C GLN A 24 0.10 -6.77 -1.76
N LYS A 25 -0.85 -7.39 -2.46
CA LYS A 25 -2.18 -7.69 -1.89
C LYS A 25 -2.11 -8.53 -0.60
N LYS A 26 -1.10 -9.40 -0.49
CA LYS A 26 -0.84 -10.21 0.71
C LYS A 26 -0.45 -9.32 1.89
N ASP A 27 0.51 -8.42 1.69
CA ASP A 27 0.98 -7.47 2.69
C ASP A 27 -0.17 -6.58 3.18
N ILE A 28 -1.02 -6.07 2.27
CA ILE A 28 -2.18 -5.26 2.64
C ILE A 28 -3.15 -6.04 3.55
N ARG A 29 -3.37 -7.33 3.27
CA ARG A 29 -4.25 -8.17 4.07
C ARG A 29 -3.68 -8.44 5.46
N GLU A 30 -2.38 -8.65 5.55
CA GLU A 30 -1.65 -8.84 6.81
C GLU A 30 -1.66 -7.55 7.64
N ILE A 31 -1.31 -6.42 7.03
CA ILE A 31 -1.39 -5.08 7.65
C ILE A 31 -2.81 -4.81 8.18
N ARG A 32 -3.85 -5.17 7.42
CA ARG A 32 -5.24 -5.04 7.84
C ARG A 32 -5.57 -5.87 9.08
N ALA A 33 -5.05 -7.09 9.15
CA ALA A 33 -5.26 -7.95 10.31
C ALA A 33 -4.53 -7.40 11.54
N LEU A 34 -3.26 -6.98 11.38
CA LEU A 34 -2.45 -6.41 12.45
C LEU A 34 -3.07 -5.13 13.04
N LEU A 35 -3.59 -4.25 12.17
CA LEU A 35 -4.24 -3.02 12.61
C LEU A 35 -5.62 -3.25 13.24
N LYS A 36 -6.30 -4.33 12.86
CA LYS A 36 -7.59 -4.71 13.46
C LYS A 36 -7.39 -5.25 14.88
N ASP A 37 -6.30 -5.97 15.11
CA ASP A 37 -5.92 -6.52 16.42
C ASP A 37 -5.51 -5.40 17.39
N GLY A 38 -5.02 -4.27 16.88
CA GLY A 38 -4.65 -3.10 17.69
C GLY A 38 -3.38 -3.29 18.52
N SER A 39 -2.72 -4.45 18.40
CA SER A 39 -1.52 -4.80 19.17
C SER A 39 -0.27 -4.05 18.73
N ILE A 40 -0.20 -3.60 17.46
CA ILE A 40 0.99 -2.93 16.90
C ILE A 40 0.60 -1.55 16.34
N PRO A 41 1.34 -0.47 16.70
CA PRO A 41 1.09 0.85 16.15
C PRO A 41 1.43 0.92 14.66
N VAL A 42 0.70 1.77 13.92
CA VAL A 42 0.89 1.97 12.47
C VAL A 42 2.32 2.38 12.12
N SER A 43 3.01 3.07 13.03
CA SER A 43 4.42 3.46 12.89
C SER A 43 5.35 2.28 12.73
N ASP A 44 5.18 1.23 13.53
CA ASP A 44 6.02 0.04 13.48
C ASP A 44 5.71 -0.82 12.27
N VAL A 45 4.42 -0.93 11.92
CA VAL A 45 4.00 -1.57 10.68
C VAL A 45 4.61 -0.84 9.47
N ALA A 46 4.52 0.49 9.42
CA ALA A 46 5.11 1.31 8.38
C ALA A 46 6.63 1.08 8.23
N ARG A 47 7.37 1.04 9.34
CA ARG A 47 8.81 0.76 9.35
C ARG A 47 9.11 -0.65 8.83
N ARG A 48 8.35 -1.65 9.28
CA ARG A 48 8.55 -3.06 8.91
C ARG A 48 8.40 -3.30 7.41
N TYR A 49 7.44 -2.65 6.77
CA TYR A 49 7.19 -2.77 5.33
C TYR A 49 7.90 -1.68 4.50
N GLY A 50 8.64 -0.75 5.12
CA GLY A 50 9.33 0.34 4.41
C GLY A 50 8.39 1.29 3.66
N VAL A 51 7.18 1.49 4.19
CA VAL A 51 6.13 2.33 3.60
C VAL A 51 5.75 3.46 4.54
N SER A 52 5.14 4.51 4.00
CA SER A 52 4.63 5.62 4.80
C SER A 52 3.30 5.24 5.46
N ARG A 53 2.99 5.84 6.61
CA ARG A 53 1.68 5.72 7.27
C ARG A 53 0.53 6.02 6.31
N THR A 54 0.71 7.00 5.43
CA THR A 54 -0.25 7.38 4.38
C THR A 54 -0.53 6.25 3.40
N THR A 55 0.50 5.49 3.01
CA THR A 55 0.35 4.32 2.12
C THR A 55 -0.48 3.24 2.79
N ILE A 56 -0.29 3.05 4.10
CA ILE A 56 -1.12 2.15 4.90
C ILE A 56 -2.56 2.66 4.89
N TYR A 57 -2.82 3.88 5.36
CA TYR A 57 -4.18 4.44 5.42
C TYR A 57 -4.94 4.38 4.08
N ASN A 58 -4.26 4.63 2.96
CA ASN A 58 -4.86 4.53 1.62
C ASN A 58 -5.33 3.11 1.26
N HIS A 59 -4.69 2.06 1.80
CA HIS A 59 -5.01 0.67 1.47
C HIS A 59 -5.91 -0.03 2.49
N VAL A 60 -5.80 0.32 3.78
CA VAL A 60 -6.61 -0.29 4.84
C VAL A 60 -7.81 0.54 5.28
N GLY A 61 -7.91 1.79 4.81
CA GLY A 61 -8.90 2.75 5.27
C GLY A 61 -8.47 3.42 6.57
N VAL A 62 -9.18 4.48 6.96
CA VAL A 62 -8.96 5.17 8.25
C VAL A 62 -9.35 4.21 9.37
N VAL A 63 -8.39 3.41 9.83
CA VAL A 63 -8.52 2.69 11.08
C VAL A 63 -8.33 3.73 12.17
N SER A 64 -9.33 3.89 13.03
CA SER A 64 -9.23 4.74 14.22
C SER A 64 -8.23 4.10 15.16
N VAL A 65 -6.95 4.41 14.95
CA VAL A 65 -5.87 3.93 15.79
C VAL A 65 -5.89 4.75 17.06
N GLN A 66 -6.28 4.09 18.14
CA GLN A 66 -6.20 4.61 19.50
C GLN A 66 -4.72 4.75 19.86
N ASN A 67 -4.08 5.81 19.38
CA ASN A 67 -2.69 6.07 19.71
C ASN A 67 -2.67 6.78 21.05
N SER A 68 -2.35 6.04 22.11
CA SER A 68 -1.91 6.59 23.38
C SER A 68 -0.80 7.59 23.09
N ARG A 69 -1.07 8.86 23.42
CA ARG A 69 -0.08 9.93 23.49
C ARG A 69 1.01 9.48 24.45
N GLY A 70 2.26 9.55 24.01
CA GLY A 70 3.43 9.18 24.78
C GLY A 70 4.67 9.62 24.01
N ASP A 71 4.77 10.93 23.79
CA ASP A 71 6.03 11.65 23.78
C ASP A 71 5.96 12.61 24.99
#